data_AF-A0A9D2NV23-F1
#
_entry.id   AF-A0A9D2NV23-F1
#
_cell.length_a   1.000
_cell.length_b   1.000
_cell.length_c   1.000
_cell.angle_alpha   90.00
_cell.angle_beta   90.00
_cell.angle_gamma   90.00
#
_symmetry.space_group_name_H-M   'P 1'
#
loop_
_entity.id
_entity.type
_entity.pdbx_description
1 polymer ?
#
loop_
_entity_poly.entity_id
_entity_poly.type
_entity_poly.pdbx_seq_one_letter_code
_entity_poly.pdbx_strand_id
1 'polypeptide(L)'
;MMELVTGGSGSGKSAYAEDAVCRLHGFLSEDRKGDAPLYYIADMFPYGRETEEKIENHRRMRAGKGFRTLEWYQDLEGKLTGEDAPSMENACVLLECISNLTANEMYMEGGAGERTVEAVVRGVRLLEKMCRHLVVVTNEVFTESEPDSPEMDVYKRNLAQINCALAETADRVTEVVYGIPVCVKDLKAAENNAGEQGSKRGGTAMKLVTGGAYQGKLAYAKTLYPDAEWTDGEVCPLQEITSCRAVNHFHLFVRRWLEAGRTKEELIDLILAENRGIIIACDEIGCGLVPVDAFERGYREAVGRICTVFAGEAERVDRVICGIGTRIK
;
A
#
# COMPACT_ATOMS: atom_id res chain seq x y z
N MET A 1 -12.97 -16.99 -0.26
CA MET A 1 -12.44 -16.08 0.78
C MET A 1 -12.02 -14.80 0.09
N MET A 2 -12.48 -13.67 0.62
CA MET A 2 -12.14 -12.34 0.13
C MET A 2 -11.25 -11.62 1.15
N GLU A 3 -10.14 -11.08 0.68
CA GLU A 3 -9.28 -10.18 1.44
C GLU A 3 -9.26 -8.80 0.78
N LEU A 4 -9.51 -7.75 1.57
CA LEU A 4 -9.31 -6.37 1.16
C LEU A 4 -7.95 -5.87 1.69
N VAL A 5 -7.08 -5.46 0.78
CA VAL A 5 -5.76 -4.91 1.09
C VAL A 5 -5.79 -3.40 0.84
N THR A 6 -5.50 -2.61 1.86
CA THR A 6 -5.41 -1.14 1.76
C THR A 6 -4.01 -0.65 2.14
N GLY A 7 -3.69 0.60 1.77
CA GLY A 7 -2.45 1.25 2.15
C GLY A 7 -2.13 2.47 1.27
N GLY A 8 -1.27 3.35 1.79
CA GLY A 8 -0.84 4.54 1.08
C GLY A 8 -0.03 4.27 -0.19
N SER A 9 0.32 5.34 -0.90
CA SER A 9 1.23 5.29 -2.04
C SER A 9 2.61 4.77 -1.61
N GLY A 10 3.21 3.89 -2.42
CA GLY A 10 4.53 3.30 -2.15
C GLY A 10 4.60 2.41 -0.90
N SER A 11 3.46 2.03 -0.30
CA SER A 11 3.46 1.26 0.96
C SER A 11 3.76 -0.24 0.80
N GLY A 12 3.91 -0.76 -0.41
CA GLY A 12 4.15 -2.19 -0.65
C GLY A 12 2.88 -3.07 -0.74
N LYS A 13 1.69 -2.47 -0.75
CA LYS A 13 0.41 -3.21 -0.80
C LYS A 13 0.26 -4.16 -1.99
N SER A 14 0.74 -3.77 -3.18
CA SER A 14 0.68 -4.60 -4.40
C SER A 14 1.52 -5.87 -4.24
N ALA A 15 2.75 -5.75 -3.75
CA ALA A 15 3.63 -6.89 -3.50
C ALA A 15 3.02 -7.84 -2.46
N TYR A 16 2.49 -7.31 -1.37
CA TYR A 16 1.77 -8.11 -0.38
C TYR A 16 0.56 -8.83 -0.99
N ALA A 17 -0.26 -8.15 -1.78
CA ALA A 17 -1.47 -8.70 -2.38
C ALA A 17 -1.15 -9.82 -3.40
N GLU A 18 -0.11 -9.62 -4.22
CA GLU A 18 0.41 -10.65 -5.11
C GLU A 18 0.87 -11.90 -4.34
N ASP A 19 1.65 -11.73 -3.28
CA ASP A 19 2.14 -12.86 -2.47
C ASP A 19 0.98 -13.56 -1.74
N ALA A 20 -0.01 -12.79 -1.26
CA ALA A 20 -1.20 -13.32 -0.60
C ALA A 20 -2.03 -14.20 -1.54
N VAL A 21 -2.31 -13.73 -2.77
CA VAL A 21 -3.09 -14.51 -3.74
C VAL A 21 -2.30 -15.72 -4.26
N CYS A 22 -0.99 -15.59 -4.47
CA CYS A 22 -0.13 -16.70 -4.90
C CYS A 22 -0.06 -17.79 -3.84
N ARG A 23 0.02 -17.42 -2.56
CA ARG A 23 -0.02 -18.38 -1.45
C ARG A 23 -1.35 -19.13 -1.40
N LEU A 24 -2.48 -18.44 -1.56
CA LEU A 24 -3.81 -19.08 -1.63
C LEU A 24 -3.91 -20.02 -2.84
N HIS A 25 -3.36 -19.61 -3.98
CA HIS A 25 -3.29 -20.43 -5.19
C HIS A 25 -2.44 -21.69 -5.02
N GLY A 26 -1.28 -21.58 -4.36
CA GLY A 26 -0.43 -22.73 -4.03
C GLY A 26 -1.16 -23.77 -3.20
N PHE A 27 -1.83 -23.36 -2.12
CA PHE A 27 -2.62 -24.29 -1.27
C PHE A 27 -3.74 -24.98 -2.06
N LEU A 28 -4.47 -24.25 -2.91
CA LEU A 28 -5.51 -24.85 -3.74
C LEU A 28 -4.97 -25.87 -4.76
N SER A 29 -3.80 -25.57 -5.34
CA SER A 29 -3.20 -26.40 -6.39
C SER A 29 -2.63 -27.70 -5.83
N GLU A 30 -2.20 -27.73 -4.57
CA GLU A 30 -1.75 -28.94 -3.89
C GLU A 30 -2.93 -29.84 -3.48
N ASP A 31 -4.04 -29.25 -3.03
CA ASP A 31 -5.21 -29.96 -2.52
C ASP A 31 -6.10 -30.58 -3.64
N ARG A 32 -5.94 -30.19 -4.92
CA ARG A 32 -6.81 -30.65 -6.02
C ARG A 32 -6.04 -31.04 -7.29
N LYS A 33 -6.54 -32.09 -7.95
CA LYS A 33 -6.11 -32.52 -9.31
C LYS A 33 -6.77 -31.74 -10.46
N GLY A 34 -7.34 -30.55 -10.21
CA GLY A 34 -8.08 -29.76 -11.20
C GLY A 34 -7.37 -28.46 -11.59
N ASP A 35 -7.83 -27.80 -12.67
CA ASP A 35 -7.32 -26.47 -13.05
C ASP A 35 -7.71 -25.45 -11.97
N ALA A 36 -6.73 -24.66 -11.53
CA ALA A 36 -6.91 -23.57 -10.58
C ALA A 36 -6.32 -22.31 -11.23
N PRO A 37 -7.11 -21.56 -12.03
CA PRO A 37 -6.61 -20.38 -12.71
C PRO A 37 -6.17 -19.30 -11.71
N LEU A 38 -5.09 -18.61 -12.04
CA LEU A 38 -4.63 -17.43 -11.31
C LEU A 38 -4.79 -16.20 -12.20
N TYR A 39 -5.71 -15.31 -11.86
CA TYR A 39 -6.02 -14.11 -12.63
C TYR A 39 -5.53 -12.83 -11.94
N TYR A 40 -5.02 -11.90 -12.73
CA TYR A 40 -4.78 -10.52 -12.33
C TYR A 40 -5.70 -9.62 -13.15
N ILE A 41 -6.69 -9.01 -12.52
CA ILE A 41 -7.52 -7.97 -13.13
C ILE A 41 -6.82 -6.62 -12.91
N ALA A 42 -6.31 -6.05 -14.00
CA ALA A 42 -5.61 -4.77 -13.99
C ALA A 42 -6.55 -3.68 -14.52
N ASP A 43 -6.89 -2.71 -13.66
CA ASP A 43 -7.81 -1.61 -13.98
C ASP A 43 -7.10 -0.26 -14.20
N MET A 44 -5.77 -0.22 -14.09
CA MET A 44 -4.98 0.97 -14.38
C MET A 44 -4.97 1.26 -15.88
N PHE A 45 -5.67 2.32 -16.29
CA PHE A 45 -5.72 2.73 -17.70
C PHE A 45 -4.42 3.44 -18.11
N PRO A 46 -3.82 3.14 -19.29
CA PRO A 46 -2.55 3.72 -19.73
C PRO A 46 -2.67 5.20 -20.16
N TYR A 47 -2.83 6.10 -19.20
CA TYR A 47 -2.79 7.54 -19.44
C TYR A 47 -1.36 8.07 -19.42
N GLY A 48 -0.77 8.17 -20.61
CA GLY A 48 0.55 8.76 -20.81
C GLY A 48 1.71 7.95 -20.23
N ARG A 49 2.92 8.46 -20.44
CA ARG A 49 4.17 7.74 -20.21
C ARG A 49 4.38 7.28 -18.76
N GLU A 50 4.03 8.10 -17.77
CA GLU A 50 4.21 7.75 -16.34
C GLU A 50 3.38 6.51 -15.98
N THR A 51 2.13 6.46 -16.46
CA THR A 51 1.22 5.34 -16.19
C THR A 51 1.67 4.09 -16.93
N GLU A 52 2.17 4.23 -18.17
CA GLU A 52 2.77 3.12 -18.93
C GLU A 52 3.99 2.52 -18.19
N GLU A 53 4.87 3.37 -17.65
CA GLU A 53 6.02 2.92 -16.86
C GLU A 53 5.58 2.19 -15.58
N LYS A 54 4.51 2.66 -14.92
CA LYS A 54 3.90 1.95 -13.78
C LYS A 54 3.33 0.60 -14.19
N ILE A 55 2.55 0.52 -15.26
CA ILE A 55 1.98 -0.74 -15.79
C ILE A 55 3.09 -1.74 -16.12
N GLU A 56 4.17 -1.28 -16.74
CA GLU A 56 5.34 -2.11 -17.05
C GLU A 56 6.02 -2.65 -15.79
N ASN A 57 6.16 -1.83 -14.75
CA ASN A 57 6.67 -2.29 -13.46
C ASN A 57 5.75 -3.36 -12.83
N HIS A 58 4.43 -3.20 -12.87
CA HIS A 58 3.48 -4.23 -12.41
C HIS A 58 3.60 -5.52 -13.23
N ARG A 59 3.76 -5.42 -14.56
CA ARG A 59 3.98 -6.59 -15.43
C ARG A 59 5.27 -7.33 -15.05
N ARG A 60 6.35 -6.61 -14.73
CA ARG A 60 7.60 -7.20 -14.26
C ARG A 60 7.46 -7.88 -12.90
N MET A 61 6.77 -7.25 -11.94
CA MET A 61 6.57 -7.82 -10.60
C MET A 61 5.87 -9.19 -10.65
N ARG A 62 4.88 -9.33 -11.53
CA ARG A 62 4.09 -10.56 -11.67
C ARG A 62 4.63 -11.56 -12.71
N ALA A 63 5.70 -11.22 -13.43
CA ALA A 63 6.28 -12.10 -14.44
C ALA A 63 6.76 -13.42 -13.80
N GLY A 64 6.40 -14.54 -14.42
CA GLY A 64 6.77 -15.88 -13.92
C GLY A 64 5.94 -16.39 -12.73
N LYS A 65 5.02 -15.60 -12.15
CA LYS A 65 4.15 -16.04 -11.05
C LYS A 65 2.91 -16.82 -11.50
N GLY A 66 2.70 -16.99 -12.82
CA GLY A 66 1.59 -17.78 -13.37
C GLY A 66 0.28 -17.01 -13.62
N PHE A 67 0.27 -15.69 -13.42
CA PHE A 67 -0.91 -14.85 -13.67
C PHE A 67 -1.33 -14.83 -15.14
N ARG A 68 -2.62 -15.03 -15.37
CA ARG A 68 -3.32 -14.59 -16.59
C ARG A 68 -3.84 -13.17 -16.36
N THR A 69 -3.39 -12.21 -17.17
CA THR A 69 -3.80 -10.80 -17.02
C THR A 69 -5.10 -10.53 -17.77
N LEU A 70 -6.03 -9.84 -17.10
CA LEU A 70 -7.27 -9.31 -17.66
C LEU A 70 -7.23 -7.79 -17.53
N GLU A 71 -7.13 -7.08 -18.65
CA GLU A 71 -7.07 -5.61 -18.68
C GLU A 71 -8.50 -5.04 -18.74
N TRP A 72 -9.12 -4.91 -17.57
CA TRP A 72 -10.51 -4.46 -17.42
C TRP A 72 -10.55 -3.18 -16.61
N TYR A 73 -10.73 -2.07 -17.32
CA TYR A 73 -10.63 -0.73 -16.76
C TYR A 73 -11.95 -0.18 -16.19
N GLN A 74 -13.09 -0.67 -16.69
CA GLN A 74 -14.45 -0.28 -16.29
C GLN A 74 -15.43 -1.43 -16.56
N ASP A 75 -16.65 -1.30 -16.06
CA ASP A 75 -17.77 -2.22 -16.21
C ASP A 75 -17.42 -3.66 -15.81
N LEU A 76 -16.90 -3.82 -14.58
CA LEU A 76 -16.48 -5.12 -14.05
C LEU A 76 -17.62 -6.15 -14.12
N GLU A 77 -18.85 -5.75 -13.84
CA GLU A 77 -20.02 -6.63 -13.95
C GLU A 77 -20.23 -7.10 -15.40
N GLY A 78 -20.28 -6.17 -16.37
CA GLY A 78 -20.44 -6.51 -17.78
C GLY A 78 -19.32 -7.42 -18.28
N LYS A 79 -18.07 -7.19 -17.87
CA LYS A 79 -16.92 -8.06 -18.20
C LYS A 79 -17.01 -9.46 -17.64
N LEU A 80 -17.64 -9.63 -16.47
CA LEU A 80 -17.86 -10.95 -15.86
C LEU A 80 -19.04 -11.71 -16.47
N THR A 81 -20.03 -11.00 -17.00
CA THR A 81 -21.24 -11.60 -17.60
C THR A 81 -21.22 -11.71 -19.12
N GLY A 82 -20.22 -11.11 -19.77
CA GLY A 82 -20.07 -11.12 -21.22
C GLY A 82 -19.74 -12.51 -21.78
N GLU A 83 -19.99 -12.71 -23.07
CA GLU A 83 -19.75 -14.00 -23.76
C GLU A 83 -18.27 -14.43 -23.72
N ASP A 84 -17.35 -13.46 -23.76
CA ASP A 84 -15.89 -13.69 -23.72
C ASP A 84 -15.32 -13.76 -22.29
N ALA A 85 -16.18 -13.73 -21.25
CA ALA A 85 -15.73 -13.78 -19.86
C ALA A 85 -15.04 -15.13 -19.58
N PRO A 86 -13.79 -15.14 -19.06
CA PRO A 86 -13.16 -16.38 -18.65
C PRO A 86 -13.94 -16.99 -17.49
N SER A 87 -13.97 -18.33 -17.43
CA SER A 87 -14.50 -19.00 -16.24
C SER A 87 -13.66 -18.63 -15.02
N MET A 88 -14.32 -18.12 -14.00
CA MET A 88 -13.71 -17.81 -12.70
C MET A 88 -13.80 -19.00 -11.73
N GLU A 89 -14.39 -20.13 -12.15
CA GLU A 89 -14.58 -21.29 -11.29
C GLU A 89 -13.25 -21.78 -10.73
N ASN A 90 -13.19 -22.00 -9.41
CA ASN A 90 -11.99 -22.38 -8.67
C ASN A 90 -10.79 -21.41 -8.79
N ALA A 91 -10.97 -20.23 -9.37
CA ALA A 91 -9.87 -19.30 -9.60
C ALA A 91 -9.43 -18.57 -8.31
N CYS A 92 -8.14 -18.23 -8.26
CA CYS A 92 -7.60 -17.20 -7.41
C CYS A 92 -7.48 -15.91 -8.22
N VAL A 93 -8.02 -14.81 -7.70
CA VAL A 93 -8.08 -13.53 -8.43
C VAL A 93 -7.48 -12.42 -7.59
N LEU A 94 -6.61 -11.62 -8.20
CA LEU A 94 -6.17 -10.33 -7.70
C LEU A 94 -6.84 -9.22 -8.52
N LEU A 95 -7.60 -8.35 -7.88
CA LEU A 95 -8.16 -7.14 -8.47
C LEU A 95 -7.38 -5.92 -7.97
N GLU A 96 -6.68 -5.23 -8.88
CA GLU A 96 -5.83 -4.09 -8.53
C GLU A 96 -5.98 -2.93 -9.53
N CYS A 97 -6.45 -1.74 -9.11
CA CYS A 97 -7.00 -1.36 -7.81
C CYS A 97 -8.32 -0.54 -7.85
N ILE A 98 -9.11 -0.70 -6.78
CA ILE A 98 -10.41 -0.04 -6.58
C ILE A 98 -10.33 1.49 -6.73
N SER A 99 -9.23 2.13 -6.37
CA SER A 99 -9.08 3.58 -6.54
C SER A 99 -9.06 4.01 -8.01
N ASN A 100 -8.44 3.22 -8.89
CA ASN A 100 -8.44 3.47 -10.34
C ASN A 100 -9.78 3.08 -10.95
N LEU A 101 -10.33 1.91 -10.61
CA LEU A 101 -11.65 1.51 -11.09
C LEU A 101 -12.72 2.56 -10.72
N THR A 102 -12.68 3.10 -9.50
CA THR A 102 -13.57 4.19 -9.07
C THR A 102 -13.40 5.44 -9.94
N ALA A 103 -12.16 5.84 -10.24
CA ALA A 103 -11.90 7.00 -11.10
C ALA A 103 -12.39 6.76 -12.54
N ASN A 104 -12.13 5.57 -13.08
CA ASN A 104 -12.54 5.19 -14.43
C ASN A 104 -14.07 5.22 -14.55
N GLU A 105 -14.79 4.59 -13.61
CA GLU A 105 -16.26 4.58 -13.60
C GLU A 105 -16.87 5.99 -13.45
N MET A 106 -16.19 6.89 -12.73
CA MET A 106 -16.68 8.27 -12.57
C MET A 106 -16.45 9.14 -13.80
N TYR A 107 -15.31 8.99 -14.47
CA TYR A 107 -14.81 10.03 -15.37
C TYR A 107 -14.59 9.57 -16.83
N MET A 108 -14.45 8.27 -17.09
CA MET A 108 -14.26 7.77 -18.46
C MET A 108 -15.59 7.68 -19.22
N GLU A 109 -15.50 7.77 -20.54
CA GLU A 109 -16.65 7.54 -21.41
C GLU A 109 -17.18 6.11 -21.24
N GLY A 110 -18.49 5.98 -20.98
CA GLY A 110 -19.14 4.70 -20.70
C GLY A 110 -19.01 4.21 -19.26
N GLY A 111 -18.37 4.97 -18.36
CA GLY A 111 -18.38 4.69 -16.93
C GLY A 111 -19.76 4.89 -16.30
N ALA A 112 -19.96 4.33 -15.10
CA ALA A 112 -21.22 4.38 -14.36
C ALA A 112 -21.64 5.78 -13.87
N GLY A 113 -20.72 6.76 -13.85
CA GLY A 113 -20.98 8.13 -13.42
C GLY A 113 -21.53 8.19 -11.99
N GLU A 114 -22.72 8.74 -11.81
CA GLU A 114 -23.39 8.82 -10.49
C GLU A 114 -23.63 7.46 -9.82
N ARG A 115 -23.68 6.37 -10.61
CA ARG A 115 -23.87 5.00 -10.12
C ARG A 115 -22.57 4.27 -9.78
N THR A 116 -21.43 4.97 -9.77
CA THR A 116 -20.09 4.37 -9.55
C THR A 116 -20.06 3.45 -8.33
N VAL A 117 -20.55 3.91 -7.17
CA VAL A 117 -20.50 3.13 -5.93
C VAL A 117 -21.26 1.81 -6.07
N GLU A 118 -22.47 1.86 -6.64
CA GLU A 118 -23.29 0.67 -6.89
C GLU A 118 -22.60 -0.29 -7.87
N ALA A 119 -22.12 0.24 -9.00
CA ALA A 119 -21.50 -0.55 -10.06
C ALA A 119 -20.24 -1.29 -9.58
N VAL A 120 -19.33 -0.58 -8.89
CA VAL A 120 -18.09 -1.18 -8.37
C VAL A 120 -18.40 -2.24 -7.31
N VAL A 121 -19.24 -1.91 -6.31
CA VAL A 121 -19.58 -2.86 -5.24
C VAL A 121 -20.27 -4.10 -5.80
N ARG A 122 -21.19 -3.94 -6.76
CA ARG A 122 -21.89 -5.06 -7.39
C ARG A 122 -20.94 -5.93 -8.22
N GLY A 123 -20.05 -5.32 -9.01
CA GLY A 123 -19.04 -6.02 -9.80
C GLY A 123 -18.10 -6.84 -8.92
N VAL A 124 -17.57 -6.26 -7.84
CA VAL A 124 -16.67 -6.97 -6.91
C VAL A 124 -17.38 -8.11 -6.18
N ARG A 125 -18.63 -7.89 -5.73
CA ARG A 125 -19.44 -8.96 -5.10
C ARG A 125 -19.79 -10.08 -6.07
N LEU A 126 -19.98 -9.77 -7.35
CA LEU A 126 -20.17 -10.79 -8.37
C LEU A 126 -18.89 -11.60 -8.55
N LEU A 127 -17.75 -10.94 -8.69
CA LEU A 127 -16.44 -11.59 -8.78
C LEU A 127 -16.15 -12.49 -7.59
N GLU A 128 -16.40 -12.00 -6.37
CA GLU A 128 -16.26 -12.75 -5.12
C GLU A 128 -17.05 -14.07 -5.14
N LYS A 129 -18.28 -14.05 -5.64
CA LYS A 129 -19.13 -15.24 -5.75
C LYS A 129 -18.68 -16.23 -6.82
N MET A 130 -18.03 -15.73 -7.88
CA MET A 130 -17.64 -16.54 -9.03
C MET A 130 -16.28 -17.22 -8.85
N CYS A 131 -15.39 -16.66 -8.02
CA CYS A 131 -14.05 -17.20 -7.78
C CYS A 131 -13.91 -17.87 -6.41
N ARG A 132 -12.81 -18.61 -6.22
CA ARG A 132 -12.54 -19.31 -4.96
C ARG A 132 -11.88 -18.40 -3.94
N HIS A 133 -10.89 -17.63 -4.39
CA HIS A 133 -10.17 -16.66 -3.58
C HIS A 133 -10.08 -15.33 -4.32
N LEU A 134 -10.39 -14.25 -3.62
CA LEU A 134 -10.30 -12.90 -4.14
C LEU A 134 -9.44 -12.05 -3.22
N VAL A 135 -8.40 -11.43 -3.76
CA VAL A 135 -7.65 -10.37 -3.10
C VAL A 135 -7.95 -9.08 -3.84
N VAL A 136 -8.46 -8.08 -3.14
CA VAL A 136 -8.81 -6.76 -3.70
C VAL A 136 -7.89 -5.71 -3.13
N VAL A 137 -7.25 -4.93 -3.99
CA VAL A 137 -6.39 -3.81 -3.58
C VAL A 137 -7.14 -2.50 -3.68
N THR A 138 -7.10 -1.71 -2.62
CA THR A 138 -7.57 -0.32 -2.61
C THR A 138 -6.49 0.59 -2.01
N ASN A 139 -6.70 1.90 -2.09
CA ASN A 139 -5.77 2.90 -1.56
C ASN A 139 -6.38 3.61 -0.36
N GLU A 140 -5.52 3.93 0.60
CA GLU A 140 -5.85 4.80 1.72
C GLU A 140 -5.46 6.23 1.34
N VAL A 141 -6.47 7.09 1.10
CA VAL A 141 -6.29 8.47 0.58
C VAL A 141 -7.00 9.52 1.44
N PHE A 142 -7.43 9.14 2.64
CA PHE A 142 -8.29 9.96 3.51
C PHE A 142 -7.51 10.78 4.54
N THR A 143 -6.17 10.74 4.49
CA THR A 143 -5.29 11.47 5.41
C THR A 143 -4.41 12.42 4.60
N GLU A 144 -4.96 13.59 4.29
CA GLU A 144 -4.31 14.69 3.55
C GLU A 144 -4.43 15.98 4.37
N SER A 145 -3.42 16.84 4.33
CA SER A 145 -3.46 18.15 5.00
C SER A 145 -4.07 19.26 4.13
N GLU A 146 -4.02 19.09 2.81
CA GLU A 146 -4.56 20.05 1.84
C GLU A 146 -6.09 19.94 1.72
N PRO A 147 -6.81 21.06 1.59
CA PRO A 147 -8.25 21.05 1.32
C PRO A 147 -8.57 20.38 -0.01
N ASP A 148 -9.60 19.55 -0.01
CA ASP A 148 -10.10 18.91 -1.22
C ASP A 148 -10.86 19.90 -2.11
N SER A 149 -10.73 19.75 -3.43
CA SER A 149 -11.67 20.37 -4.37
C SER A 149 -13.03 19.67 -4.29
N PRO A 150 -14.14 20.29 -4.75
CA PRO A 150 -15.44 19.63 -4.79
C PRO A 150 -15.42 18.29 -5.54
N GLU A 151 -14.63 18.18 -6.62
CA GLU A 151 -14.45 16.96 -7.39
C GLU A 151 -13.70 15.89 -6.60
N MET A 152 -12.64 16.29 -5.88
CA MET A 152 -11.88 15.40 -5.00
C MET A 152 -12.74 14.88 -3.84
N ASP A 153 -13.59 15.72 -3.27
CA ASP A 153 -14.55 15.34 -2.23
C ASP A 153 -15.51 14.26 -2.71
N VAL A 154 -16.06 14.41 -3.92
CA VAL A 154 -16.97 13.41 -4.51
C VAL A 154 -16.22 12.09 -4.74
N TYR A 155 -15.00 12.15 -5.28
CA TYR A 155 -14.17 10.97 -5.48
C TYR A 155 -13.86 10.25 -4.16
N LYS A 156 -13.35 10.96 -3.15
CA LYS A 156 -13.04 10.40 -1.83
C LYS A 156 -14.28 9.80 -1.17
N ARG A 157 -15.44 10.46 -1.27
CA ARG A 157 -16.69 9.95 -0.72
C ARG A 157 -17.10 8.63 -1.39
N ASN A 158 -17.04 8.56 -2.72
CA ASN A 158 -17.35 7.34 -3.45
C ASN A 158 -16.38 6.21 -3.09
N LEU A 159 -15.07 6.48 -3.10
CA LEU A 159 -14.04 5.50 -2.72
C LEU A 159 -14.21 5.03 -1.28
N ALA A 160 -14.50 5.92 -0.33
CA ALA A 160 -14.75 5.57 1.06
C ALA A 160 -15.99 4.68 1.20
N GLN A 161 -17.10 5.00 0.53
CA GLN A 161 -18.30 4.18 0.52
C GLN A 161 -18.05 2.78 -0.04
N ILE A 162 -17.30 2.68 -1.14
CA ILE A 162 -16.87 1.41 -1.73
C ILE A 162 -15.99 0.64 -0.74
N ASN A 163 -14.94 1.27 -0.19
CA ASN A 163 -14.03 0.64 0.76
C ASN A 163 -14.77 0.07 1.98
N CYS A 164 -15.69 0.84 2.57
CA CYS A 164 -16.53 0.36 3.68
C CYS A 164 -17.41 -0.82 3.27
N ALA A 165 -18.08 -0.75 2.11
CA ALA A 165 -18.96 -1.82 1.62
C ALA A 165 -18.21 -3.12 1.30
N LEU A 166 -16.97 -3.02 0.82
CA LEU A 166 -16.11 -4.18 0.56
C LEU A 166 -15.50 -4.73 1.86
N ALA A 167 -15.09 -3.86 2.78
CA ALA A 167 -14.55 -4.27 4.08
C ALA A 167 -15.59 -5.00 4.94
N GLU A 168 -16.87 -4.63 4.82
CA GLU A 168 -17.98 -5.29 5.51
C GLU A 168 -18.08 -6.77 5.11
N THR A 169 -17.99 -7.09 3.81
CA THR A 169 -18.12 -8.47 3.31
C THR A 169 -16.80 -9.24 3.28
N ALA A 170 -15.65 -8.56 3.27
CA ALA A 170 -14.35 -9.22 3.27
C ALA A 170 -14.13 -10.08 4.52
N ASP A 171 -13.58 -11.28 4.35
CA ASP A 171 -13.18 -12.15 5.47
C ASP A 171 -12.01 -11.56 6.25
N ARG A 172 -11.11 -10.86 5.52
CA ARG A 172 -9.93 -10.20 6.08
C ARG A 172 -9.76 -8.80 5.49
N VAL A 173 -9.36 -7.85 6.33
CA VAL A 173 -8.92 -6.51 5.92
C VAL A 173 -7.51 -6.30 6.45
N THR A 174 -6.57 -6.03 5.55
CA THR A 174 -5.16 -5.81 5.88
C THR A 174 -4.76 -4.42 5.41
N GLU A 175 -4.23 -3.60 6.32
CA GLU A 175 -3.55 -2.36 5.96
C GLU A 175 -2.05 -2.64 5.84
N VAL A 176 -1.44 -2.27 4.71
CA VAL A 176 0.01 -2.43 4.52
C VAL A 176 0.69 -1.08 4.76
N VAL A 177 1.47 -1.00 5.84
CA VAL A 177 2.25 0.16 6.25
C VAL A 177 3.72 -0.14 5.98
N TYR A 178 4.29 0.50 4.94
CA TYR A 178 5.69 0.32 4.54
C TYR A 178 6.16 -1.15 4.49
N GLY A 179 5.41 -1.97 3.77
CA GLY A 179 5.66 -3.40 3.57
C GLY A 179 5.21 -4.30 4.72
N ILE A 180 4.78 -3.72 5.85
CA ILE A 180 4.34 -4.47 7.02
C ILE A 180 2.81 -4.61 6.98
N PRO A 181 2.28 -5.85 6.86
CA PRO A 181 0.84 -6.08 6.92
C PRO A 181 0.33 -5.95 8.36
N VAL A 182 -0.58 -5.02 8.58
CA VAL A 182 -1.31 -4.80 9.84
C VAL A 182 -2.74 -5.31 9.65
N CYS A 183 -3.11 -6.31 10.44
CA CYS A 183 -4.46 -6.86 10.39
C CYS A 183 -5.46 -5.87 11.01
N VAL A 184 -6.45 -5.45 10.23
CA VAL A 184 -7.55 -4.57 10.67
C VAL A 184 -8.79 -5.39 11.02
N LYS A 185 -9.08 -6.42 10.23
CA LYS A 185 -10.19 -7.37 10.44
C LYS A 185 -9.71 -8.75 10.03
N ASP A 186 -9.99 -9.76 10.85
CA ASP A 186 -9.86 -11.16 10.46
C ASP A 186 -10.95 -11.98 11.15
N LEU A 187 -11.92 -12.46 10.37
CA LEU A 187 -13.05 -13.23 10.89
C LEU A 187 -12.63 -14.60 11.46
N LYS A 188 -11.44 -15.12 11.10
CA LYS A 188 -10.91 -16.38 11.63
C LYS A 188 -10.06 -16.18 12.89
N ALA A 189 -9.48 -15.02 13.09
CA ALA A 189 -8.69 -14.70 14.29
C ALA A 189 -9.58 -14.42 15.52
N ALA A 190 -10.86 -14.10 15.33
CA ALA A 190 -11.82 -13.85 16.41
C ALA A 190 -12.05 -15.06 17.35
N GLU A 191 -11.56 -16.25 17.00
CA GLU A 191 -11.66 -17.48 17.79
C GLU A 191 -10.34 -17.93 18.45
N ASN A 192 -9.19 -17.30 18.16
CA ASN A 192 -7.90 -17.69 18.73
C ASN A 192 -7.02 -16.46 19.01
N ASN A 193 -7.21 -15.85 20.18
CA ASN A 193 -6.22 -14.93 20.73
C ASN A 193 -5.12 -15.73 21.45
N ALA A 194 -3.99 -15.94 20.77
CA ALA A 194 -2.72 -16.19 21.41
C ALA A 194 -1.66 -15.38 20.66
N GLY A 195 -1.14 -14.35 21.32
CA GLY A 195 -0.13 -13.48 20.75
C GLY A 195 1.20 -14.17 20.56
N GLU A 196 1.96 -13.71 19.57
CA GLU A 196 3.40 -13.96 19.50
C GLU A 196 4.12 -12.64 19.22
N GLN A 197 4.70 -12.07 20.28
CA GLN A 197 5.74 -11.05 20.17
C GLN A 197 7.09 -11.75 20.28
N GLY A 198 7.74 -11.96 19.14
CA GLY A 198 9.12 -12.40 19.07
C GLY A 198 10.06 -11.26 19.45
N SER A 199 10.54 -11.24 20.69
CA SER A 199 11.65 -10.38 21.11
C SER A 199 12.97 -11.04 20.76
N LYS A 200 13.75 -10.42 19.88
CA LYS A 200 15.20 -10.61 19.83
C LYS A 200 15.85 -9.28 20.22
N ARG A 201 16.71 -9.31 21.25
CA ARG A 201 17.55 -8.19 21.66
C ARG A 201 18.85 -8.19 20.83
N GLY A 202 19.23 -6.99 20.38
CA GLY A 202 20.58 -6.48 20.63
C GLY A 202 21.48 -6.39 19.41
N GLY A 203 21.27 -5.36 18.59
CA GLY A 203 22.24 -4.92 17.58
C GLY A 203 22.04 -3.44 17.23
N THR A 204 23.08 -2.83 16.67
CA THR A 204 23.09 -1.48 16.07
C THR A 204 22.27 -1.43 14.76
N ALA A 205 21.06 -1.99 14.78
CA ALA A 205 20.19 -2.10 13.62
C ALA A 205 19.23 -0.90 13.54
N MET A 206 18.64 -0.67 12.37
CA MET A 206 17.81 0.50 12.10
C MET A 206 16.51 0.43 12.91
N LYS A 207 16.00 1.60 13.32
CA LYS A 207 14.68 1.73 13.97
C LYS A 207 13.84 2.77 13.23
N LEU A 208 12.57 2.46 12.99
CA LEU A 208 11.64 3.35 12.29
C LEU A 208 10.43 3.65 13.16
N VAL A 209 10.11 4.93 13.33
CA VAL A 209 8.90 5.42 13.97
C VAL A 209 8.10 6.19 12.92
N THR A 210 6.88 5.74 12.64
CA THR A 210 6.03 6.33 11.61
C THR A 210 4.61 6.62 12.09
N GLY A 211 3.80 7.25 11.24
CA GLY A 211 2.48 7.78 11.56
C GLY A 211 2.21 9.12 10.87
N GLY A 212 0.96 9.58 10.93
CA GLY A 212 0.54 10.84 10.33
C GLY A 212 1.24 12.08 10.91
N ALA A 213 1.08 13.22 10.24
CA ALA A 213 1.61 14.49 10.68
C ALA A 213 1.10 14.89 12.08
N TYR A 214 1.99 15.47 12.88
CA TYR A 214 1.69 15.96 14.24
C TYR A 214 1.17 14.92 15.24
N GLN A 215 1.23 13.62 14.93
CA GLN A 215 0.75 12.53 15.80
C GLN A 215 1.65 12.23 17.01
N GLY A 216 2.67 13.06 17.30
CA GLY A 216 3.55 12.89 18.47
C GLY A 216 4.71 11.90 18.28
N LYS A 217 5.08 11.56 17.05
CA LYS A 217 6.17 10.60 16.72
C LYS A 217 7.49 10.90 17.43
N LEU A 218 7.97 12.15 17.34
CA LEU A 218 9.25 12.53 17.97
C LEU A 218 9.19 12.42 19.49
N ALA A 219 8.09 12.85 20.10
CA ALA A 219 7.90 12.75 21.54
C ALA A 219 7.92 11.28 21.99
N TYR A 220 7.16 10.43 21.29
CA TYR A 220 7.19 8.98 21.51
C TYR A 220 8.60 8.39 21.33
N ALA A 221 9.27 8.69 20.22
CA ALA A 221 10.60 8.16 19.92
C ALA A 221 11.65 8.57 20.98
N LYS A 222 11.58 9.81 21.50
CA LYS A 222 12.44 10.28 22.59
C LYS A 222 12.21 9.53 23.91
N THR A 223 11.02 8.98 24.16
CA THR A 223 10.81 8.11 25.33
C THR A 223 11.53 6.76 25.19
N LEU A 224 11.64 6.24 23.97
CA LEU A 224 12.34 4.97 23.69
C LEU A 224 13.84 5.15 23.57
N TYR A 225 14.29 6.30 23.07
CA TYR A 225 15.68 6.59 22.75
C TYR A 225 16.11 7.94 23.36
N PRO A 226 16.11 8.06 24.71
CA PRO A 226 16.38 9.33 25.39
C PRO A 226 17.80 9.86 25.16
N ASP A 227 18.77 8.96 24.95
CA ASP A 227 20.18 9.32 24.75
C ASP A 227 20.54 9.56 23.27
N ALA A 228 19.56 9.48 22.36
CA ALA A 228 19.81 9.74 20.95
C ALA A 228 19.89 11.25 20.67
N GLU A 229 20.93 11.65 19.94
CA GLU A 229 21.04 13.00 19.39
C GLU A 229 20.19 13.08 18.10
N TRP A 230 19.16 13.92 18.12
CA TRP A 230 18.20 14.07 17.03
C TRP A 230 18.56 15.26 16.15
N THR A 231 18.72 15.01 14.86
CA THR A 231 18.70 16.05 13.83
C THR A 231 17.30 16.17 13.23
N ASP A 232 17.05 17.24 12.49
CA ASP A 232 15.79 17.47 11.80
C ASP A 232 16.00 17.40 10.28
N GLY A 233 15.26 16.55 9.59
CA GLY A 233 15.36 16.34 8.15
C GLY A 233 15.08 17.58 7.31
N GLU A 234 14.36 18.57 7.86
CA GLU A 234 14.16 19.86 7.18
C GLU A 234 15.47 20.62 7.01
N VAL A 235 16.39 20.55 7.98
CA VAL A 235 17.62 21.37 8.02
C VAL A 235 18.91 20.57 8.05
N CYS A 236 18.87 19.27 8.32
CA CYS A 236 20.04 18.39 8.36
C CYS A 236 20.83 18.46 7.03
N PRO A 237 22.14 18.71 7.06
CA PRO A 237 22.98 18.66 5.86
C PRO A 237 22.93 17.27 5.21
N LEU A 238 22.83 17.21 3.88
CA LEU A 238 22.65 15.93 3.17
C LEU A 238 23.79 14.92 3.42
N GLN A 239 24.98 15.40 3.75
CA GLN A 239 26.16 14.57 4.03
C GLN A 239 26.13 13.96 5.44
N GLU A 240 25.42 14.57 6.39
CA GLU A 240 25.36 14.10 7.78
C GLU A 240 24.44 12.89 7.97
N ILE A 241 23.63 12.53 6.96
CA ILE A 241 22.75 11.36 7.04
C ILE A 241 23.51 10.04 7.21
N THR A 242 24.80 10.01 6.84
CA THR A 242 25.66 8.83 6.98
C THR A 242 26.22 8.65 8.39
N SER A 243 26.07 9.64 9.27
CA SER A 243 26.64 9.60 10.62
C SER A 243 25.67 10.03 11.73
N CYS A 244 24.57 10.70 11.39
CA CYS A 244 23.60 11.14 12.39
C CYS A 244 22.95 9.94 13.09
N ARG A 245 22.77 10.06 14.41
CA ARG A 245 22.25 8.96 15.24
C ARG A 245 20.74 8.80 15.11
N ALA A 246 20.03 9.92 15.04
CA ALA A 246 18.59 9.95 14.84
C ALA A 246 18.17 11.14 13.99
N VAL A 247 17.16 10.96 13.15
CA VAL A 247 16.61 11.99 12.27
C VAL A 247 15.09 12.05 12.41
N ASN A 248 14.57 13.23 12.75
CA ASN A 248 13.15 13.54 12.69
C ASN A 248 12.77 14.09 11.30
N HIS A 249 11.48 14.10 10.97
CA HIS A 249 10.98 14.61 9.69
C HIS A 249 11.74 14.05 8.49
N PHE A 250 12.04 12.75 8.51
CA PHE A 250 12.87 12.13 7.47
C PHE A 250 12.27 12.28 6.06
N HIS A 251 10.95 12.33 5.94
CA HIS A 251 10.27 12.69 4.70
C HIS A 251 10.77 14.04 4.13
N LEU A 252 10.97 15.09 4.94
CA LEU A 252 11.53 16.37 4.47
C LEU A 252 13.00 16.25 4.03
N PHE A 253 13.77 15.36 4.67
CA PHE A 253 15.12 15.04 4.19
C PHE A 253 15.06 14.41 2.79
N VAL A 254 14.17 13.44 2.58
CA VAL A 254 13.96 12.80 1.27
C VAL A 254 13.53 13.85 0.23
N ARG A 255 12.66 14.79 0.59
CA ARG A 255 12.26 15.89 -0.31
C ARG A 255 13.48 16.65 -0.82
N ARG A 256 14.30 17.16 0.11
CA ARG A 256 15.53 17.91 -0.21
C ARG A 256 16.54 17.08 -1.00
N TRP A 257 16.62 15.77 -0.71
CA TRP A 257 17.47 14.85 -1.45
C TRP A 257 17.06 14.77 -2.92
N LEU A 258 15.77 14.63 -3.20
CA LEU A 258 15.24 14.59 -4.57
C LEU A 258 15.33 15.95 -5.26
N GLU A 259 15.08 17.07 -4.56
CA GLU A 259 15.27 18.43 -5.08
C GLU A 259 16.73 18.69 -5.50
N ALA A 260 17.69 18.02 -4.86
CA ALA A 260 19.10 18.06 -5.25
C ALA A 260 19.43 17.18 -6.48
N GLY A 261 18.42 16.61 -7.16
CA GLY A 261 18.57 15.80 -8.37
C GLY A 261 19.09 14.38 -8.12
N ARG A 262 19.06 13.92 -6.87
CA ARG A 262 19.51 12.57 -6.47
C ARG A 262 18.37 11.57 -6.50
N THR A 263 18.70 10.29 -6.54
CA THR A 263 17.70 9.21 -6.61
C THR A 263 17.38 8.62 -5.23
N LYS A 264 16.21 7.97 -5.12
CA LYS A 264 15.84 7.21 -3.91
C LYS A 264 16.73 5.98 -3.72
N GLU A 265 17.15 5.34 -4.81
CA GLU A 265 18.08 4.22 -4.80
C GLU A 265 19.43 4.64 -4.17
N GLU A 266 19.98 5.78 -4.58
CA GLU A 266 21.20 6.34 -3.97
C GLU A 266 21.06 6.57 -2.46
N LEU A 267 19.92 7.08 -1.98
CA LEU A 267 19.70 7.32 -0.56
C LEU A 267 19.60 6.00 0.24
N ILE A 268 18.89 5.02 -0.32
CA ILE A 268 18.75 3.69 0.27
C ILE A 268 20.13 3.05 0.41
N ASP A 269 20.88 2.98 -0.68
CA ASP A 269 22.20 2.34 -0.70
C ASP A 269 23.16 3.02 0.26
N LEU A 270 23.15 4.36 0.31
CA LEU A 270 24.00 5.14 1.19
C LEU A 270 23.73 4.86 2.68
N ILE A 271 22.47 4.92 3.11
CA ILE A 271 22.10 4.68 4.52
C ILE A 271 22.37 3.21 4.90
N LEU A 272 22.08 2.26 4.01
CA LEU A 272 22.32 0.84 4.26
C LEU A 272 23.81 0.48 4.26
N ALA A 273 24.66 1.22 3.56
CA ALA A 273 26.10 1.03 3.58
C ALA A 273 26.75 1.68 4.82
N GLU A 274 26.35 2.90 5.17
CA GLU A 274 27.12 3.75 6.09
C GLU A 274 26.43 4.00 7.44
N ASN A 275 25.10 3.92 7.53
CA ASN A 275 24.36 4.28 8.75
C ASN A 275 23.21 3.31 9.09
N ARG A 276 23.50 2.00 9.14
CA ARG A 276 22.50 0.97 9.47
C ARG A 276 21.94 1.05 10.89
N GLY A 277 22.52 1.85 11.77
CA GLY A 277 22.07 2.04 13.15
C GLY A 277 21.13 3.22 13.38
N ILE A 278 20.82 3.98 12.33
CA ILE A 278 20.01 5.20 12.41
C ILE A 278 18.61 4.95 12.99
N ILE A 279 18.14 5.91 13.78
CA ILE A 279 16.76 5.99 14.26
C ILE A 279 16.02 7.02 13.41
N ILE A 280 14.97 6.59 12.72
CA ILE A 280 14.22 7.42 11.78
C ILE A 280 12.83 7.69 12.34
N ALA A 281 12.43 8.96 12.44
CA ALA A 281 11.03 9.35 12.59
C ALA A 281 10.52 9.99 11.30
N CYS A 282 9.49 9.38 10.69
CA CYS A 282 9.00 9.74 9.36
C CYS A 282 7.48 9.84 9.29
N ASP A 283 6.98 10.81 8.54
CA ASP A 283 5.54 11.00 8.32
C ASP A 283 5.05 10.08 7.20
N GLU A 284 3.87 9.49 7.39
CA GLU A 284 3.16 8.74 6.36
C GLU A 284 2.52 9.70 5.35
N ILE A 285 3.30 10.18 4.37
CA ILE A 285 2.82 11.15 3.36
C ILE A 285 2.14 10.52 2.14
N GLY A 286 2.04 9.19 2.09
CA GLY A 286 1.44 8.45 0.99
C GLY A 286 -0.08 8.30 1.10
N CYS A 287 -0.69 8.75 2.20
CA CYS A 287 -2.09 8.49 2.54
C CYS A 287 -3.08 9.58 2.09
N GLY A 288 -2.65 10.42 1.15
CA GLY A 288 -3.46 11.46 0.51
C GLY A 288 -3.73 11.16 -0.97
N LEU A 289 -4.43 12.08 -1.65
CA LEU A 289 -4.66 11.95 -3.09
C LEU A 289 -3.34 12.15 -3.86
N VAL A 290 -3.29 11.60 -5.06
CA VAL A 290 -2.13 11.72 -5.93
C VAL A 290 -2.08 13.15 -6.50
N PRO A 291 -1.03 13.96 -6.21
CA PRO A 291 -0.96 15.35 -6.67
C PRO A 291 -0.88 15.50 -8.20
N VAL A 292 -1.27 16.67 -8.73
CA VAL A 292 -1.10 17.01 -10.15
C VAL A 292 0.36 17.34 -10.48
N ASP A 293 1.10 17.87 -9.51
CA ASP A 293 2.53 18.13 -9.68
C ASP A 293 3.34 16.82 -9.69
N ALA A 294 4.17 16.65 -10.72
CA ALA A 294 4.93 15.42 -10.92
C ALA A 294 6.00 15.19 -9.85
N PHE A 295 6.60 16.26 -9.33
CA PHE A 295 7.57 16.16 -8.26
C PHE A 295 6.90 15.73 -6.96
N GLU A 296 5.77 16.34 -6.57
CA GLU A 296 5.03 15.95 -5.36
C GLU A 296 4.55 14.49 -5.41
N ARG A 297 4.09 14.02 -6.59
CA ARG A 297 3.79 12.58 -6.79
C ARG A 297 5.02 11.71 -6.55
N GLY A 298 6.12 12.02 -7.24
CA GLY A 298 7.36 11.26 -7.17
C GLY A 298 7.97 11.25 -5.76
N TYR A 299 7.88 12.38 -5.05
CA TYR A 299 8.31 12.53 -3.68
C TYR A 299 7.53 11.61 -2.72
N ARG A 300 6.20 11.62 -2.76
CA ARG A 300 5.35 10.74 -1.94
C ARG A 300 5.66 9.28 -2.18
N GLU A 301 5.77 8.90 -3.45
CA GLU A 301 6.09 7.52 -3.84
C GLU A 301 7.50 7.11 -3.38
N ALA A 302 8.49 8.00 -3.51
CA ALA A 302 9.85 7.76 -3.06
C ALA A 302 9.93 7.56 -1.54
N VAL A 303 9.28 8.42 -0.73
CA VAL A 303 9.23 8.24 0.73
C VAL A 303 8.64 6.89 1.09
N GLY A 304 7.52 6.50 0.45
CA GLY A 304 6.90 5.19 0.69
C GLY A 304 7.83 4.02 0.36
N ARG A 305 8.50 4.06 -0.80
CA ARG A 305 9.43 3.00 -1.23
C ARG A 305 10.66 2.91 -0.33
N ILE A 306 11.28 4.05 0.02
CA ILE A 306 12.42 4.10 0.94
C ILE A 306 12.02 3.53 2.30
N CYS A 307 10.89 3.99 2.85
CA CYS A 307 10.43 3.51 4.15
C CYS A 307 10.06 2.03 4.13
N THR A 308 9.56 1.50 3.00
CA THR A 308 9.32 0.05 2.83
C THR A 308 10.62 -0.75 2.92
N VAL A 309 11.69 -0.30 2.25
CA VAL A 309 13.01 -0.95 2.35
C VAL A 309 13.55 -0.84 3.77
N PHE A 310 13.48 0.34 4.37
CA PHE A 310 13.98 0.59 5.73
C PHE A 310 13.19 -0.18 6.79
N ALA A 311 11.88 -0.31 6.65
CA ALA A 311 11.06 -1.17 7.49
C ALA A 311 11.45 -2.65 7.33
N GLY A 312 11.81 -3.10 6.13
CA GLY A 312 12.35 -4.44 5.85
C GLY A 312 13.68 -4.71 6.59
N GLU A 313 14.56 -3.72 6.66
CA GLU A 313 15.88 -3.80 7.31
C GLU A 313 15.83 -3.47 8.82
N ALA A 314 14.79 -2.79 9.28
CA ALA A 314 14.67 -2.34 10.67
C ALA A 314 14.52 -3.51 11.66
N GLU A 315 15.16 -3.40 12.81
CA GLU A 315 14.93 -4.29 13.96
C GLU A 315 13.57 -4.02 14.61
N ARG A 316 13.12 -2.78 14.52
CA ARG A 316 11.88 -2.32 15.16
C ARG A 316 11.20 -1.26 14.31
N VAL A 317 9.89 -1.42 14.14
CA VAL A 317 9.02 -0.42 13.52
C VAL A 317 7.82 -0.15 14.43
N ASP A 318 7.63 1.12 14.79
CA ASP A 318 6.48 1.58 15.59
C ASP A 318 5.63 2.54 14.76
N ARG A 319 4.31 2.35 14.80
CA ARG A 319 3.33 3.29 14.25
C ARG A 319 2.70 4.09 15.39
N VAL A 320 2.69 5.42 15.28
CA VAL A 320 2.20 6.33 16.31
C VAL A 320 0.91 6.99 15.86
N ILE A 321 -0.14 6.83 16.65
CA ILE A 321 -1.45 7.45 16.47
C ILE A 321 -1.84 8.12 17.79
N CYS A 322 -2.19 9.41 17.76
CA CYS A 322 -2.56 10.20 18.94
C CYS A 322 -1.51 10.13 20.07
N GLY A 323 -0.21 10.09 19.74
CA GLY A 323 0.89 9.94 20.69
C GLY A 323 1.09 8.51 21.22
N ILE A 324 0.24 7.56 20.85
CA ILE A 324 0.31 6.16 21.27
C ILE A 324 1.04 5.36 20.19
N GLY A 325 2.23 4.85 20.52
CA GLY A 325 2.99 3.99 19.63
C GLY A 325 2.61 2.52 19.77
N THR A 326 2.32 1.89 18.64
CA THR A 326 2.10 0.45 18.49
C THR A 326 3.25 -0.15 17.70
N ARG A 327 3.90 -1.16 18.26
CA ARG A 327 4.96 -1.89 17.57
C ARG A 327 4.34 -2.79 16.49
N ILE A 328 4.73 -2.58 15.24
CA ILE A 328 4.29 -3.37 14.07
C ILE A 328 5.39 -4.29 13.53
N LYS A 329 6.65 -4.10 13.96
CA LYS A 329 7.78 -5.02 13.79
C LYS A 329 8.76 -4.89 14.95
#